data_AF-A0A9P8E261-F1
#
_entry.id   AF-A0A9P8E261-F1
#
_cell.length_a   1.000
_cell.length_b   1.000
_cell.length_c   1.000
_cell.angle_alpha   90.00
_cell.angle_beta   90.00
_cell.angle_gamma   90.00
#
_symmetry.space_group_name_H-M   'P 1'
#
loop_
_entity.id
_entity.type
_entity.pdbx_description
1 polymer ?
#
loop_
_entity_poly.entity_id
_entity_poly.type
_entity_poly.pdbx_seq_one_letter_code
_entity_poly.pdbx_strand_id
1 'polypeptide(L)'
;MLSAPISLPTVFVGAAVIFLFALALYPSSLLRWFQRKRYQYEVTFSLYMLTPTEKFIFNSILFLFLAMVSIAVALYLPRHVSIIAHRAYYYVSGDLLKNGTTTGVLGTTADILTPTTVAEAVGSA
;
A
#
# COMPACT_ATOMS: atom_id res chain seq x y z
N MET A 1 34.40 -9.39 19.33
CA MET A 1 33.54 -8.33 19.92
C MET A 1 33.49 -7.24 18.86
N LEU A 2 32.43 -6.92 18.12
CA LEU A 2 30.99 -6.97 18.31
C LEU A 2 30.37 -6.77 16.89
N SER A 3 29.91 -7.83 16.23
CA SER A 3 29.11 -7.69 14.99
C SER A 3 27.65 -7.83 15.36
N ALA A 4 27.03 -6.73 15.79
CA ALA A 4 25.60 -6.70 16.06
C ALA A 4 24.83 -7.02 14.77
N PRO A 5 23.82 -7.91 14.80
CA PRO A 5 23.02 -8.21 13.62
C PRO A 5 22.27 -6.94 13.19
N ILE A 6 22.40 -6.57 11.93
CA ILE A 6 21.78 -5.38 11.35
C ILE A 6 20.27 -5.62 11.34
N SER A 7 19.58 -5.13 12.36
CA SER A 7 18.13 -5.29 12.47
C SER A 7 17.42 -4.40 11.44
N LEU A 8 16.35 -4.91 10.84
CA LEU A 8 15.47 -4.18 9.90
C LEU A 8 15.17 -2.73 10.35
N PRO A 9 14.83 -2.43 11.62
CA PRO A 9 14.59 -1.05 12.04
C PRO A 9 15.82 -0.14 11.97
N THR A 10 17.04 -0.67 12.17
CA THR A 10 18.28 0.11 12.08
C THR A 10 18.52 0.60 10.64
N VAL A 11 18.17 -0.20 9.64
CA VAL A 11 18.28 0.18 8.22
C VAL A 11 17.28 1.28 7.85
N PHE A 12 16.04 1.18 8.34
CA PHE A 12 15.03 2.21 8.11
C PHE A 12 15.40 3.55 8.75
N VAL A 13 15.96 3.53 9.96
CA VAL A 13 16.45 4.75 10.62
C VAL A 13 17.61 5.37 9.83
N GLY A 14 18.58 4.56 9.39
CA GLY A 14 19.68 5.04 8.55
C GLY A 14 19.20 5.65 7.22
N ALA A 15 18.27 4.98 6.53
CA ALA A 15 17.67 5.47 5.30
C ALA A 15 16.86 6.76 5.51
N ALA A 16 16.11 6.86 6.61
CA ALA A 16 15.37 8.07 6.97
C ALA A 16 16.31 9.25 7.25
N VAL A 17 17.46 9.02 7.91
CA VAL A 17 18.46 10.06 8.18
C VAL A 17 19.12 10.54 6.88
N ILE A 18 19.47 9.62 5.97
CA ILE A 18 20.04 9.98 4.66
C ILE A 18 19.01 10.74 3.82
N PHE A 19 17.74 10.32 3.86
CA PHE A 19 16.64 10.99 3.18
C PHE A 19 16.40 12.39 3.74
N LEU A 20 16.40 12.56 5.06
CA LEU A 20 16.29 13.86 5.71
C LEU A 20 17.49 14.76 5.42
N PHE A 21 18.71 14.21 5.39
CA PHE A 21 19.92 14.95 5.05
C PHE A 21 19.92 15.41 3.59
N ALA A 22 19.50 14.54 2.67
CA ALA A 22 19.28 14.90 1.27
C ALA A 22 18.20 15.99 1.14
N LEU A 23 17.07 15.85 1.85
CA LEU A 23 16.01 16.87 1.85
C LEU A 23 16.51 18.21 2.41
N ALA A 24 17.37 18.18 3.45
CA ALA A 24 18.01 19.36 4.03
C ALA A 24 19.06 20.01 3.11
N LEU A 25 19.64 19.27 2.17
CA LEU A 25 20.58 19.77 1.16
C LEU A 25 19.89 20.37 -0.08
N TYR A 26 18.63 20.03 -0.34
CA TYR A 26 17.84 20.53 -1.49
C TYR A 26 16.71 21.55 -1.16
N PRO A 27 16.80 22.42 -0.12
CA PRO A 27 15.71 23.34 0.19
C PRO A 27 15.53 24.36 -0.94
N SER A 28 16.60 24.80 -1.60
CA SER A 28 16.55 25.80 -2.67
C SER A 28 15.78 25.34 -3.91
N SER A 29 15.87 24.06 -4.26
CA SER A 29 15.17 23.48 -5.42
C SER A 29 13.68 23.35 -5.15
N LEU A 30 13.31 22.89 -3.96
CA LEU A 30 11.92 22.78 -3.50
C LEU A 30 11.29 24.16 -3.31
N LEU A 31 12.02 25.11 -2.74
CA LEU A 31 11.58 26.49 -2.61
C LEU A 31 11.35 27.12 -3.98
N ARG A 32 12.25 26.95 -4.95
CA ARG A 32 12.06 27.43 -6.33
C ARG A 32 10.85 26.81 -7.02
N TRP A 33 10.59 25.52 -6.78
CA TRP A 33 9.40 24.84 -7.26
C TRP A 33 8.12 25.38 -6.60
N PHE A 34 8.15 25.59 -5.29
CA PHE A 34 7.04 26.17 -4.53
C PHE A 34 6.75 27.62 -4.92
N GLN A 35 7.80 28.41 -5.18
CA GLN A 35 7.67 29.78 -5.69
C GLN A 35 6.98 29.78 -7.06
N ARG A 36 7.38 28.87 -7.96
CA ARG A 36 6.74 28.74 -9.29
C ARG A 36 5.26 28.36 -9.17
N LYS A 37 4.90 27.50 -8.22
CA LYS A 37 3.50 27.19 -7.91
C LYS A 37 2.75 28.42 -7.37
N ARG A 38 3.37 29.20 -6.48
CA ARG A 38 2.80 30.46 -5.95
C ARG A 38 2.49 31.47 -7.07
N TYR A 39 3.36 31.62 -8.06
CA TYR A 39 3.11 32.50 -9.22
C TYR A 39 1.93 32.03 -10.06
N GLN A 40 1.79 30.73 -10.26
CA GLN A 40 0.67 30.18 -11.02
C GLN A 40 -0.67 30.34 -10.28
N TYR A 41 -0.65 30.30 -8.94
CA TYR A 41 -1.80 30.68 -8.11
C TYR A 41 -2.22 32.14 -8.27
N GLU A 42 -1.31 33.05 -8.62
CA GLU A 42 -1.65 34.44 -8.94
C GLU A 42 -2.25 34.56 -10.35
N VAL A 43 -1.76 33.78 -11.33
CA VAL A 43 -2.16 33.96 -12.75
C VAL A 43 -3.40 33.18 -13.18
N THR A 44 -3.71 32.02 -12.59
CA THR A 44 -4.80 31.14 -13.07
C THR A 44 -5.93 30.91 -12.09
N PHE A 45 -5.78 31.33 -10.84
CA PHE A 45 -6.78 31.09 -9.82
C PHE A 45 -7.72 32.30 -9.72
N SER A 46 -9.03 32.07 -9.83
CA SER A 46 -10.04 33.14 -9.76
C SER A 46 -9.96 33.99 -8.48
N LEU A 47 -9.37 33.46 -7.39
CA LEU A 47 -9.16 34.21 -6.14
C LEU A 47 -8.05 35.27 -6.22
N TYR A 48 -7.27 35.39 -7.30
CA TYR A 48 -6.31 36.52 -7.43
C TYR A 48 -7.01 37.87 -7.58
N MET A 49 -8.27 37.86 -8.04
CA MET A 49 -9.07 39.08 -8.21
C MET A 49 -9.72 39.55 -6.90
N LEU A 50 -9.71 38.73 -5.83
CA LEU A 50 -10.11 39.15 -4.50
C LEU A 50 -8.97 39.89 -3.80
N THR A 51 -9.32 40.84 -2.95
CA THR A 51 -8.42 41.67 -2.16
C THR A 51 -7.45 40.78 -1.36
N PRO A 52 -6.16 41.13 -1.19
CA PRO A 52 -5.15 40.26 -0.56
C PRO A 52 -5.51 39.78 0.86
N THR A 53 -6.36 40.51 1.57
CA THR A 53 -6.96 40.14 2.86
C THR A 53 -7.97 39.00 2.75
N GLU A 54 -8.78 38.97 1.69
CA GLU A 54 -9.81 37.96 1.46
C GLU A 54 -9.20 36.61 1.04
N LYS A 55 -8.09 36.63 0.30
CA LYS A 55 -7.32 35.41 -0.06
C LYS A 55 -6.81 34.66 1.18
N PHE A 56 -6.42 35.37 2.24
CA PHE A 56 -5.97 34.78 3.49
C PHE A 56 -7.10 34.04 4.21
N ILE A 57 -8.28 34.66 4.26
CA ILE A 57 -9.46 34.08 4.91
C ILE A 57 -9.90 32.81 4.18
N PHE A 58 -9.98 32.82 2.85
CA PHE A 58 -10.37 31.63 2.10
C PHE A 58 -9.37 30.48 2.25
N ASN A 59 -8.06 30.77 2.18
CA ASN A 59 -7.03 29.76 2.38
C ASN A 59 -7.04 29.20 3.81
N SER A 60 -7.40 30.01 4.82
CA SER A 60 -7.55 29.54 6.20
C SER A 60 -8.74 28.60 6.39
N ILE A 61 -9.88 28.89 5.75
CA ILE A 61 -11.07 28.02 5.76
C ILE A 61 -10.77 26.71 5.04
N LEU A 62 -10.11 26.76 3.87
CA LEU A 62 -9.70 25.58 3.11
C LEU A 62 -8.69 24.75 3.90
N PHE A 63 -7.71 25.39 4.54
CA PHE A 63 -6.77 24.71 5.44
C PHE A 63 -7.49 24.04 6.60
N LEU A 64 -8.45 24.70 7.22
CA LEU A 64 -9.24 24.16 8.32
C LEU A 64 -10.10 22.97 7.88
N PHE A 65 -10.74 23.07 6.71
CA PHE A 65 -11.50 21.96 6.12
C PHE A 65 -10.59 20.77 5.80
N LEU A 66 -9.44 21.02 5.16
CA LEU A 66 -8.48 19.98 4.83
C LEU A 66 -7.86 19.35 6.09
N ALA A 67 -7.61 20.14 7.14
CA ALA A 67 -7.14 19.65 8.43
C ALA A 67 -8.20 18.73 9.08
N MET A 68 -9.47 19.14 9.06
CA MET A 68 -10.58 18.32 9.55
C MET A 68 -10.66 16.98 8.80
N VAL A 69 -10.58 17.03 7.47
CA VAL A 69 -10.55 15.82 6.62
C VAL A 69 -9.30 14.98 6.88
N SER A 70 -8.14 15.60 7.02
CA SER A 70 -6.87 14.89 7.26
C SER A 70 -6.88 14.14 8.58
N ILE A 71 -7.41 14.74 9.64
CA ILE A 71 -7.58 14.08 10.94
C ILE A 71 -8.59 12.94 10.83
N ALA A 72 -9.71 13.15 10.13
CA ALA A 72 -10.68 12.09 9.88
C ALA A 72 -10.07 10.91 9.11
N VAL A 73 -9.30 11.18 8.06
CA VAL A 73 -8.58 10.16 7.29
C VAL A 73 -7.55 9.46 8.16
N ALA A 74 -6.71 10.18 8.90
CA ALA A 74 -5.70 9.59 9.77
C ALA A 74 -6.29 8.66 10.83
N LEU A 75 -7.45 9.00 11.39
CA LEU A 75 -8.09 8.21 12.45
C LEU A 75 -8.98 7.07 11.93
N TYR A 76 -9.72 7.32 10.85
CA TYR A 76 -10.74 6.41 10.33
C TYR A 76 -10.15 5.44 9.31
N LEU A 77 -9.32 5.93 8.39
CA LEU A 77 -8.78 5.14 7.27
C LEU A 77 -8.06 3.85 7.71
N PRO A 78 -7.22 3.82 8.75
CA PRO A 78 -6.52 2.59 9.15
C PRO A 78 -7.49 1.46 9.48
N ARG A 79 -8.59 1.79 10.17
CA ARG A 79 -9.62 0.84 10.57
C ARG A 79 -10.40 0.28 9.37
N HIS A 80 -10.65 1.11 8.36
CA HIS A 80 -11.33 0.65 7.14
C HIS A 80 -10.41 -0.18 6.24
N VAL A 81 -9.16 0.24 6.11
CA VAL A 81 -8.15 -0.47 5.32
C VAL A 81 -7.89 -1.86 5.91
N SER A 82 -7.82 -2.01 7.23
CA SER A 82 -7.60 -3.32 7.84
C SER A 82 -8.73 -4.32 7.55
N ILE A 83 -9.99 -3.87 7.57
CA ILE A 83 -11.14 -4.74 7.29
C ILE A 83 -11.13 -5.19 5.83
N ILE A 84 -10.87 -4.26 4.90
CA ILE A 84 -10.81 -4.55 3.46
C ILE A 84 -9.62 -5.46 3.17
N ALA A 85 -8.47 -5.24 3.81
CA ALA A 85 -7.27 -6.06 3.64
C ALA A 85 -7.48 -7.53 4.04
N HIS A 86 -8.18 -7.79 5.16
CA HIS A 86 -8.48 -9.18 5.57
C HIS A 86 -9.37 -9.89 4.54
N ARG A 87 -10.37 -9.19 4.00
CA ARG A 87 -11.23 -9.74 2.94
C ARG A 87 -10.45 -9.96 1.64
N ALA A 88 -9.63 -8.99 1.24
CA ALA A 88 -8.76 -9.11 0.07
C ALA A 88 -7.78 -10.29 0.20
N TYR A 89 -7.21 -10.48 1.39
CA TYR A 89 -6.31 -11.60 1.68
C TYR A 89 -7.03 -12.95 1.57
N TYR A 90 -8.28 -13.06 2.03
CA TYR A 90 -9.08 -14.26 1.87
C TYR A 90 -9.30 -14.61 0.38
N TYR A 91 -9.58 -13.64 -0.48
CA TYR A 91 -9.76 -13.91 -1.91
C TYR A 91 -8.46 -14.31 -2.60
N VAL A 92 -7.34 -13.67 -2.28
CA VAL A 92 -6.04 -14.01 -2.88
C VAL A 92 -5.52 -15.38 -2.42
N SER A 93 -5.65 -15.69 -1.12
CA SER A 93 -5.20 -16.98 -0.58
C SER A 93 -6.17 -18.14 -0.85
N GLY A 94 -7.47 -17.86 -0.93
CA GLY A 94 -8.49 -18.84 -1.29
C GLY A 94 -8.38 -19.33 -2.74
N ASP A 95 -8.00 -18.46 -3.68
CA ASP A 95 -7.74 -18.85 -5.07
C ASP A 95 -6.49 -19.74 -5.19
N LEU A 96 -5.45 -19.45 -4.41
CA LEU A 96 -4.27 -20.33 -4.29
C LEU A 96 -4.60 -21.72 -3.73
N LEU A 97 -5.48 -21.81 -2.73
CA LEU A 97 -5.92 -23.10 -2.17
C LEU A 97 -6.78 -23.89 -3.17
N LYS A 98 -7.66 -23.21 -3.92
CA LYS A 98 -8.47 -23.80 -4.98
C LYS A 98 -7.62 -24.30 -6.14
N ASN A 99 -6.60 -23.55 -6.57
CA ASN A 99 -5.70 -23.98 -7.65
C ASN A 99 -4.69 -25.06 -7.22
N GLY A 100 -4.27 -25.10 -5.95
CA GLY A 100 -3.36 -26.12 -5.41
C GLY A 100 -4.04 -27.46 -5.14
N THR A 101 -5.32 -27.45 -4.78
CA THR A 101 -6.09 -28.70 -4.58
C THR A 101 -6.57 -29.31 -5.90
N THR A 102 -6.89 -28.50 -6.92
CA THR A 102 -7.24 -29.05 -8.25
C THR A 102 -6.06 -29.67 -8.99
N THR A 103 -4.82 -29.22 -8.75
CA THR A 103 -3.61 -29.86 -9.30
C THR A 103 -3.21 -31.14 -8.54
N GLY A 104 -3.42 -31.22 -7.23
CA GLY A 104 -3.17 -32.44 -6.44
C GLY A 104 -4.19 -33.57 -6.64
N VAL A 105 -5.45 -33.23 -6.90
CA VAL A 105 -6.52 -34.23 -7.12
C VAL A 105 -6.54 -34.76 -8.57
N LEU A 106 -6.04 -34.00 -9.55
CA LEU A 106 -5.83 -34.52 -10.91
C LEU A 106 -4.67 -35.54 -10.99
N GLY A 107 -3.67 -35.43 -10.10
CA GLY A 107 -2.55 -36.39 -10.05
C GLY A 107 -2.87 -37.70 -9.33
N THR A 108 -3.78 -37.69 -8.35
CA THR A 108 -4.08 -38.87 -7.53
C THR A 108 -5.19 -39.74 -8.14
N THR A 109 -6.07 -39.17 -8.97
CA THR A 109 -7.14 -39.93 -9.64
C THR A 109 -6.70 -40.59 -10.95
N ALA A 110 -5.57 -40.17 -11.55
CA ALA A 110 -4.98 -40.85 -12.69
C ALA A 110 -4.35 -42.20 -12.32
N ASP A 111 -3.91 -42.39 -11.06
CA ASP A 111 -3.24 -43.61 -10.59
C ASP A 111 -4.21 -44.66 -10.01
N ILE A 112 -5.47 -44.29 -9.76
CA ILE A 112 -6.48 -45.19 -9.14
C ILE A 112 -7.45 -45.80 -10.18
N LEU A 113 -7.40 -45.36 -11.43
CA LEU A 113 -8.32 -45.81 -12.49
C LEU A 113 -7.78 -46.94 -13.39
N THR A 114 -6.92 -47.83 -12.87
CA THR A 114 -6.69 -49.15 -13.50
C THR A 114 -7.27 -50.30 -12.66
N PRO A 115 -8.60 -50.39 -12.46
CA PRO A 115 -9.22 -51.63 -11.98
C PRO A 115 -9.25 -52.65 -13.13
N THR A 116 -8.13 -53.35 -13.37
CA THR A 116 -8.14 -54.51 -14.30
C THR A 116 -7.23 -55.67 -13.87
N THR A 117 -6.36 -55.55 -12.87
CA THR A 117 -5.40 -56.65 -12.58
C THR A 117 -5.59 -57.40 -11.25
N VAL A 118 -6.59 -57.06 -10.42
CA VAL A 118 -6.77 -57.70 -9.09
C VAL A 118 -7.94 -58.71 -9.05
N ALA A 119 -8.80 -58.76 -10.06
CA ALA A 119 -9.99 -59.62 -10.03
C ALA A 119 -9.76 -61.09 -10.43
N GLU A 120 -8.61 -61.47 -11.00
CA GLU A 120 -8.39 -62.86 -11.46
C GLU A 120 -7.57 -63.75 -10.50
N ALA A 121 -6.99 -63.22 -9.41
CA ALA A 121 -6.03 -63.99 -8.60
C ALA A 121 -6.59 -64.61 -7.30
N VAL A 122 -7.89 -64.52 -7.00
CA VAL A 122 -8.46 -64.98 -5.71
C VAL A 122 -9.61 -65.99 -5.87
N GLY A 123 -9.98 -66.37 -7.09
CA GLY A 123 -11.14 -67.24 -7.37
C GLY A 123 -10.83 -68.68 -7.81
N SER A 124 -9.62 -69.19 -7.59
CA SER A 124 -9.26 -70.56 -8.02
C SER A 124 -8.23 -71.20 -7.09
N ALA A 125 -8.66 -71.65 -5.92
CA ALA A 125 -8.02 -72.70 -5.14
C ALA A 125 -9.06 -73.33 -4.19
#